data_AF-A0A2X4K585-F1
#
_entry.id   AF-A0A2X4K585-F1
#
_cell.length_a   1.000
_cell.length_b   1.000
_cell.length_c   1.000
_cell.angle_alpha   90.00
_cell.angle_beta   90.00
_cell.angle_gamma   90.00
#
_symmetry.space_group_name_H-M   'P 1'
#
loop_
_entity.id
_entity.type
_entity.pdbx_description
1 polymer ?
#
loop_
_entity_poly.entity_id
_entity_poly.type
_entity_poly.pdbx_seq_one_letter_code
_entity_poly.pdbx_strand_id
1 'polypeptide(L)' 'MKKVNINEMLQIHGGAGYYWNCKDGYRSHKHVFRRTAESNAKAHERLYNTKCEIFYG' A
#
# COMPACT_ATOMS: atom_id res chain seq x y z
N MET A 1 26.28 13.55 -14.21
CA MET A 1 24.99 12.85 -13.95
C MET A 1 25.26 11.69 -13.00
N LYS A 2 24.74 11.74 -11.76
CA LYS A 2 24.82 10.61 -10.82
C LYS A 2 23.86 9.51 -11.29
N LYS A 3 24.34 8.26 -11.37
CA LYS A 3 23.51 7.08 -11.65
C LYS A 3 22.66 6.79 -10.41
N VAL A 4 21.34 6.84 -10.55
CA VAL A 4 20.41 6.53 -9.47
C VAL A 4 20.40 5.02 -9.25
N ASN A 5 20.59 4.57 -8.01
CA ASN A 5 20.57 3.16 -7.65
C ASN A 5 19.11 2.67 -7.62
N ILE A 6 18.82 1.51 -8.20
CA ILE A 6 17.48 0.93 -8.23
C ILE A 6 16.90 0.72 -6.81
N ASN A 7 17.76 0.50 -5.82
CA ASN A 7 17.37 0.40 -4.41
C ASN A 7 16.98 1.75 -3.80
N GLU A 8 17.52 2.88 -4.30
CA GLU A 8 17.09 4.23 -3.91
C GLU A 8 15.79 4.63 -4.63
N MET A 9 15.54 4.14 -5.84
CA MET A 9 14.29 4.38 -6.56
C MET A 9 13.09 3.66 -5.93
N LEU A 10 13.32 2.53 -5.24
CA LEU A 10 12.27 1.69 -4.66
C LEU A 10 11.96 2.00 -3.20
N GLN A 11 12.81 2.79 -2.54
CA GLN A 11 12.57 3.22 -1.18
C GLN A 11 11.72 4.51 -1.17
N ILE A 12 10.40 4.37 -1.25
CA ILE A 12 9.48 5.43 -0.83
C ILE A 12 9.52 5.48 0.70
N HIS A 13 10.56 6.11 1.24
CA HIS A 13 10.61 6.51 2.65
C HIS A 13 9.64 7.67 2.85
N GLY A 14 8.53 7.43 3.55
CA GLY A 14 7.77 8.49 4.22
C GLY A 14 7.10 9.54 3.33
N GLY A 15 6.23 9.12 2.41
CA GLY A 15 5.26 10.02 1.76
C GLY A 15 3.86 9.90 2.37
N ALA A 16 3.04 10.95 2.27
CA ALA A 16 1.60 10.83 2.53
C ALA A 16 0.95 10.01 1.42
N GLY A 17 0.07 9.08 1.77
CA GLY A 17 -0.61 8.24 0.79
C GLY A 17 -1.69 7.37 1.41
N TYR A 18 -2.41 6.66 0.54
CA TYR A 18 -3.46 5.73 0.93
C TYR A 18 -2.87 4.37 1.24
N TYR A 19 -3.20 3.79 2.37
CA TYR A 19 -2.83 2.41 2.72
C TYR A 19 -4.04 1.68 3.26
N TRP A 20 -3.94 0.36 3.39
CA TRP A 20 -5.00 -0.45 3.93
C TRP A 20 -4.50 -1.41 5.01
N ASN A 21 -5.33 -1.57 6.04
CA ASN A 21 -5.11 -2.53 7.12
C ASN A 21 -6.25 -3.53 7.12
N CYS A 22 -5.95 -4.80 7.35
CA CYS A 22 -6.95 -5.86 7.43
C CYS A 22 -7.03 -6.46 8.83
N LYS A 23 -8.17 -7.10 9.14
CA LYS A 23 -8.41 -7.77 10.43
C LYS A 23 -7.47 -8.93 10.73
N ASP A 24 -6.80 -9.46 9.72
CA ASP A 24 -5.78 -10.50 9.83
C ASP A 24 -4.42 -9.95 10.32
N GLY A 25 -4.29 -8.63 10.52
CA GLY A 25 -3.06 -7.96 10.92
C GLY A 25 -2.17 -7.52 9.77
N TYR A 26 -2.53 -7.80 8.51
CA TYR A 26 -1.78 -7.34 7.36
C TYR A 26 -1.97 -5.83 7.13
N ARG A 27 -0.86 -5.13 6.84
CA ARG A 27 -0.84 -3.72 6.45
C ARG A 27 -0.13 -3.56 5.11
N SER A 28 -0.74 -2.82 4.20
CA SER A 28 -0.16 -2.54 2.90
C SER A 28 0.91 -1.45 2.96
N HIS A 29 1.71 -1.40 1.88
CA HIS A 29 2.49 -0.22 1.55
C HIS A 29 1.55 0.94 1.17
N LYS A 30 2.08 2.17 1.22
CA LYS A 30 1.32 3.36 0.80
C LYS A 30 1.18 3.41 -0.72
N HIS A 31 0.03 3.88 -1.17
CA HIS A 31 -0.36 4.09 -2.56
C HIS A 31 -0.65 5.57 -2.79
N VAL A 32 -0.19 6.11 -3.91
CA VAL A 32 -0.48 7.51 -4.28
C VAL A 32 -1.99 7.71 -4.51
N PHE A 33 -2.66 6.72 -5.10
CA PHE A 33 -4.08 6.82 -5.44
C PHE A 33 -4.95 5.93 -4.54
N ARG A 34 -6.02 6.52 -4.00
CA ARG A 34 -7.02 5.80 -3.18
C ARG A 34 -7.61 4.59 -3.89
N ARG A 35 -7.94 4.72 -5.17
CA ARG A 35 -8.52 3.62 -5.98
C ARG A 35 -7.59 2.41 -6.07
N THR A 36 -6.28 2.63 -6.13
CA THR A 36 -5.29 1.54 -6.14
C THR A 36 -5.28 0.83 -4.79
N ALA A 37 -5.31 1.58 -3.67
CA ALA A 37 -5.42 0.99 -2.33
C ALA A 37 -6.72 0.18 -2.17
N GLU A 38 -7.86 0.72 -2.61
CA GLU A 38 -9.16 0.03 -2.56
C GLU A 38 -9.21 -1.24 -3.40
N SER A 39 -8.66 -1.19 -4.62
CA SER A 39 -8.60 -2.36 -5.51
C SER A 39 -7.76 -3.48 -4.89
N ASN A 40 -6.61 -3.13 -4.31
CA ASN A 40 -5.70 -4.08 -3.69
C ASN A 40 -6.29 -4.65 -2.39
N ALA A 41 -6.90 -3.81 -1.55
CA ALA A 41 -7.60 -4.26 -0.34
C ALA A 41 -8.70 -5.27 -0.69
N LYS A 42 -9.56 -4.99 -1.67
CA LYS A 42 -10.61 -5.92 -2.12
C LYS A 42 -10.05 -7.24 -2.65
N ALA A 43 -8.91 -7.22 -3.34
CA ALA A 43 -8.25 -8.43 -3.79
C ALA A 43 -7.77 -9.28 -2.60
N HIS A 44 -7.16 -8.65 -1.59
CA HIS A 44 -6.72 -9.32 -0.36
C HIS A 44 -7.90 -9.88 0.44
N GLU A 45 -8.98 -9.12 0.60
CA GLU A 45 -10.22 -9.59 1.25
C GLU A 45 -10.74 -10.89 0.62
N ARG A 46 -10.71 -10.99 -0.71
CA ARG A 46 -11.18 -12.18 -1.45
C ARG A 46 -10.24 -13.38 -1.30
N LEU A 47 -8.93 -13.15 -1.28
CA LEU A 47 -7.94 -14.22 -1.20
C LEU A 47 -7.83 -14.82 0.21
N TYR A 48 -7.97 -13.98 1.24
CA TYR A 48 -7.72 -14.38 2.62
C TYR A 48 -8.97 -14.38 3.51
N ASN A 49 -10.16 -14.20 2.91
CA ASN A 49 -11.45 -14.14 3.61
C ASN A 49 -11.41 -13.21 4.84
N THR A 50 -10.84 -12.02 4.67
CA THR A 50 -10.68 -11.00 5.71
C THR A 50 -11.42 -9.72 5.32
N LYS A 51 -11.43 -8.74 6.23
CA LYS A 51 -11.96 -7.39 5.97
C LYS A 51 -10.87 -6.36 6.14
N CYS A 52 -10.85 -5.39 5.22
CA CYS A 52 -9.81 -4.39 5.11
C CYS A 52 -10.42 -2.98 5.08
N GLU A 53 -9.72 -2.03 5.69
CA GLU A 53 -10.11 -0.62 5.75
C GLU A 53 -9.03 0.25 5.13
N ILE A 54 -9.45 1.34 4.49
CA ILE A 54 -8.56 2.29 3.80
C ILE A 54 -8.29 3.49 4.70
N PHE A 55 -7.02 3.85 4.82
CA PHE A 55 -6.53 5.00 5.58
C PHE A 55 -5.72 5.91 4.65
N TYR A 56 -5.54 7.16 5.07
CA TYR A 56 -4.61 8.11 4.45
C TYR A 56 -3.66 8.65 5.51
N GLY A 57 -2.36 8.70 5.20
CA GLY A 57 -1.35 9.28 6.09
C GLY A 57 0.06 8.99 5.64
#